data_AF-A0A0F0C7E1-F1
#
_entry.id   AF-A0A0F0C7E1-F1
#
_cell.length_a   1.000
_cell.length_b   1.000
_cell.length_c   1.000
_cell.angle_alpha   90.00
_cell.angle_beta   90.00
_cell.angle_gamma   90.00
#
_symmetry.space_group_name_H-M   'P 1'
#
loop_
_entity.id
_entity.type
_entity.pdbx_description
1 polymer ?
#
loop_
_entity_poly.entity_id
_entity_poly.type
_entity_poly.pdbx_seq_one_letter_code
_entity_poly.pdbx_strand_id
1 'polypeptide(L)' 'MREEIITVISAVTGLSIEQLSNDSACERPWNSLTHVELVIALEDKFQIFFEPEEIANMTSVDLVIEETERKVQ' A
#
# COMPACT_ATOMS: atom_id res chain seq x y z
N MET A 1 9.74 6.17 -6.06
CA MET A 1 8.42 5.51 -6.13
C MET A 1 8.16 4.64 -4.92
N ARG A 2 8.90 3.53 -4.70
CA ARG A 2 8.78 2.71 -3.48
C ARG A 2 8.72 3.50 -2.17
N GLU A 3 9.65 4.44 -1.94
CA GLU A 3 9.65 5.28 -0.73
C GLU A 3 8.37 6.11 -0.56
N GLU A 4 7.80 6.59 -1.67
CA GLU A 4 6.57 7.38 -1.66
C GLU A 4 5.35 6.52 -1.34
N ILE A 5 5.33 5.27 -1.80
CA ILE A 5 4.29 4.28 -1.47
C ILE A 5 4.38 3.91 0.00
N ILE A 6 5.59 3.62 0.50
CA ILE A 6 5.84 3.33 1.91
C ILE A 6 5.41 4.51 2.80
N THR A 7 5.59 5.74 2.34
CA THR A 7 5.12 6.93 3.07
C THR A 7 3.59 6.96 3.19
N VAL A 8 2.84 6.56 2.16
CA VAL A 8 1.37 6.45 2.23
C VAL A 8 0.97 5.33 3.18
N ILE A 9 1.59 4.16 3.05
CA ILE A 9 1.32 3.01 3.93
C ILE A 9 1.59 3.39 5.38
N SER A 10 2.69 4.07 5.67
CA SER A 10 3.05 4.57 6.99
C SER A 10 2.01 5.57 7.53
N ALA A 11 1.57 6.51 6.71
CA ALA A 11 0.57 7.51 7.11
C ALA A 11 -0.79 6.87 7.46
N VAL A 12 -1.18 5.81 6.74
CA VAL A 12 -2.47 5.14 6.94
C VAL A 12 -2.43 4.08 8.05
N THR A 13 -1.36 3.30 8.14
CA THR A 13 -1.21 2.23 9.14
C THR A 13 -0.64 2.71 10.48
N GLY A 14 -0.01 3.89 10.51
CA GLY A 14 0.70 4.42 11.67
C GLY A 14 2.03 3.72 11.97
N LEU A 15 2.48 2.78 11.13
CA LEU A 15 3.78 2.12 11.26
C LEU A 15 4.92 3.01 10.79
N SER A 16 6.11 2.87 11.38
CA SER A 16 7.27 3.63 10.93
C SER A 16 7.81 3.11 9.60
N ILE A 17 8.39 4.01 8.80
CA ILE A 17 9.04 3.68 7.52
C ILE A 17 10.13 2.61 7.72
N GLU A 18 10.85 2.66 8.85
CA GLU A 18 11.89 1.68 9.20
C GLU A 18 11.32 0.28 9.42
N GLN A 19 10.15 0.18 10.06
CA GLN A 19 9.45 -1.10 10.25
C GLN A 19 8.96 -1.64 8.91
N LEU A 20 8.35 -0.79 8.08
CA LEU A 20 7.85 -1.18 6.76
C LEU A 20 8.96 -1.53 5.76
N SER A 21 10.16 -0.96 5.92
CA SER A 21 11.31 -1.23 5.04
C SER A 21 12.12 -2.45 5.45
N ASN A 22 12.24 -2.74 6.75
CA ASN A 22 12.98 -3.90 7.25
C ASN A 22 12.12 -5.17 7.36
N ASP A 23 10.81 -5.01 7.54
CA ASP A 23 9.85 -6.10 7.65
C ASP A 23 8.86 -6.02 6.50
N SER A 24 9.37 -6.09 5.27
CA SER A 24 8.54 -6.02 4.06
C SER A 24 7.57 -7.22 3.96
N ALA A 25 7.87 -8.29 4.70
CA ALA A 25 7.03 -9.45 4.94
C ALA A 25 6.01 -9.25 6.08
N CYS A 26 5.85 -8.04 6.63
CA CYS A 26 4.80 -7.74 7.60
C CYS A 26 3.45 -8.04 6.94
N GLU A 27 2.88 -9.19 7.29
CA GLU A 27 1.62 -9.65 6.73
C GLU A 27 0.51 -8.70 7.19
N ARG A 28 0.01 -7.92 6.23
CA ARG A 28 -1.22 -7.15 6.33
C ARG A 28 -1.31 -6.28 7.60
N PRO A 29 -0.51 -5.21 7.73
CA PRO A 29 -0.57 -4.30 8.88
C PRO A 29 -1.87 -3.48 8.97
N TRP A 30 -2.81 -3.68 8.04
CA TRP A 30 -4.12 -3.03 7.98
C TRP A 30 -5.26 -4.01 8.24
N ASN A 31 -6.35 -3.50 8.82
CA ASN A 31 -7.64 -4.19 8.85
C ASN A 31 -8.47 -3.88 7.57
N SER A 32 -9.68 -4.43 7.44
CA SER A 32 -10.51 -4.23 6.24
C SER A 32 -10.86 -2.76 5.95
N LEU A 33 -11.04 -1.91 6.97
CA LEU A 33 -11.35 -0.49 6.79
C LEU A 33 -10.09 0.28 6.37
N THR A 34 -9.00 0.09 7.11
CA THR A 34 -7.71 0.72 6.84
C THR A 34 -7.14 0.29 5.48
N HIS A 35 -7.51 -0.90 5.00
CA HIS A 35 -7.16 -1.32 3.64
C HIS A 35 -7.82 -0.45 2.57
N VAL A 36 -9.11 -0.15 2.74
CA VAL A 36 -9.85 0.71 1.80
C VAL A 36 -9.30 2.13 1.86
N GLU A 37 -9.02 2.65 3.06
CA GLU A 37 -8.37 3.95 3.23
C GLU A 37 -7.00 4.01 2.55
N LEU A 38 -6.22 2.93 2.64
CA LEU A 38 -4.92 2.81 1.97
C LEU A 38 -5.07 2.87 0.45
N VAL A 39 -5.99 2.09 -0.12
CA VAL A 39 -6.26 2.08 -1.56
C VAL A 39 -6.66 3.48 -2.02
N ILE A 40 -7.63 4.12 -1.36
CA ILE A 40 -8.07 5.48 -1.71
C ILE A 40 -6.91 6.49 -1.66
N ALA A 41 -6.04 6.39 -0.64
CA ALA A 41 -4.90 7.30 -0.51
C ALA A 41 -3.85 7.08 -1.61
N LEU A 42 -3.65 5.84 -2.06
CA LEU A 42 -2.76 5.52 -3.19
C LEU A 42 -3.35 6.01 -4.51
N GLU A 43 -4.64 5.77 -4.74
CA GLU A 43 -5.39 6.24 -5.91
C GLU A 43 -5.33 7.76 -6.03
N ASP A 44 -5.61 8.49 -4.95
CA ASP A 44 -5.55 9.96 -4.94
C ASP A 44 -4.12 10.47 -5.14
N LYS A 45 -3.13 9.87 -4.47
CA LYS A 45 -1.73 10.32 -4.60
C LYS A 45 -1.18 10.15 -6.00
N PHE A 46 -1.41 8.99 -6.60
CA PHE A 46 -0.82 8.62 -7.89
C PHE A 46 -1.77 8.84 -9.08
N GLN A 47 -3.00 9.30 -8.83
CA GLN A 47 -4.04 9.52 -9.84
C GLN A 47 -4.31 8.23 -10.65
N ILE A 48 -4.39 7.11 -9.94
CA ILE A 48 -4.67 5.76 -10.48
C ILE A 48 -5.98 5.22 -9.91
N PHE A 49 -6.51 4.14 -10.49
CA PHE A 49 -7.67 3.42 -9.97
C PHE A 49 -7.39 1.92 -9.95
N PHE A 50 -7.53 1.29 -8.79
CA PHE A 50 -7.35 -0.16 -8.65
C PHE A 50 -8.65 -0.91 -8.89
N GLU A 51 -8.55 -2.01 -9.63
CA GLU A 51 -9.65 -2.94 -9.82
C GLU A 51 -9.84 -3.82 -8.57
N PRO A 52 -11.06 -4.36 -8.33
CA PRO A 52 -11.33 -5.20 -7.16
C PRO A 52 -10.38 -6.39 -7.01
N GLU A 53 -9.94 -7.00 -8.12
CA GLU A 53 -8.98 -8.10 -8.14
C GLU A 53 -7.58 -7.65 -7.72
N GLU A 54 -7.14 -6.45 -8.12
CA GLU A 54 -5.85 -5.87 -7.72
C GLU A 54 -5.86 -5.57 -6.21
N ILE A 55 -6.95 -5.00 -5.71
CA ILE A 55 -7.16 -4.77 -4.27
C ILE A 55 -7.17 -6.11 -3.52
N ALA A 56 -7.78 -7.16 -4.06
CA ALA A 56 -7.80 -8.47 -3.43
C ALA A 56 -6.40 -9.09 -3.29
N ASN A 57 -5.47 -8.76 -4.20
CA ASN A 57 -4.08 -9.21 -4.18
C ASN A 57 -3.20 -8.43 -3.18
N MET A 58 -3.66 -7.29 -2.67
CA MET A 58 -2.93 -6.47 -1.69
C MET A 58 -2.97 -7.07 -0.28
N THR A 59 -2.31 -8.21 -0.08
CA THR A 59 -2.28 -8.94 1.20
C THR A 59 -1.02 -8.73 2.03
N SER A 60 -0.03 -8.03 1.50
CA SER A 60 1.21 -7.65 2.20
C SER A 60 1.70 -6.28 1.73
N VAL A 61 2.61 -5.68 2.50
CA VAL A 61 3.24 -4.40 2.14
C VAL A 61 3.93 -4.49 0.78
N ASP A 62 4.68 -5.57 0.54
CA ASP A 62 5.34 -5.81 -0.75
C ASP A 62 4.34 -5.91 -1.91
N LEU A 63 3.21 -6.60 -1.74
CA LEU A 63 2.20 -6.71 -2.80
C LEU A 63 1.52 -5.37 -3.10
N VAL A 64 1.25 -4.54 -2.08
CA VAL A 64 0.77 -3.17 -2.29
C VAL A 64 1.76 -2.35 -3.11
N ILE A 65 3.05 -2.43 -2.77
CA ILE A 65 4.10 -1.73 -3.50
C ILE A 65 4.14 -2.20 -4.95
N GLU A 66 4.18 -3.52 -5.17
CA GLU A 66 4.23 -4.09 -6.51
C GLU A 66 3.01 -3.73 -7.37
N GLU A 67 1.79 -3.84 -6.85
CA GLU A 67 0.59 -3.49 -7.60
C GLU A 67 0.55 -1.99 -7.92
N THR A 68 0.97 -1.15 -6.97
CA THR A 68 1.04 0.30 -7.20
C THR A 68 2.09 0.64 -8.26
N GLU A 69 3.28 0.06 -8.19
CA GLU A 69 4.34 0.28 -9.18
C GLU A 69 3.92 -0.21 -10.57
N ARG A 70 3.22 -1.34 -10.67
CA ARG A 70 2.64 -1.83 -11.93
C ARG A 70 1.62 -0.86 -12.51
N LYS A 71 0.82 -0.21 -11.68
CA LYS A 71 -0.27 0.69 -12.12
C LYS A 71 0.20 2.08 -12.54
N VAL A 72 1.28 2.56 -11.94
CA VAL A 72 1.85 3.90 -12.18
C VAL A 72 2.80 3.93 -13.39
N GLN A 73 3.27 2.76 -13.86
CA GLN A 73 4.05 2.63 -15.11
C GLN A 73 3.25 2.99 -16.36
#